data_AF-A0A0S8HXF8-F1
#
_entry.id   AF-A0A0S8HXF8-F1
#
_cell.length_a   1.000
_cell.length_b   1.000
_cell.length_c   1.000
_cell.angle_alpha   90.00
_cell.angle_beta   90.00
_cell.angle_gamma   90.00
#
_symmetry.space_group_name_H-M   'P 1'
#
loop_
_entity.id
_entity.type
_entity.pdbx_description
1 polymer ?
#
loop_
_entity_poly.entity_id
_entity_poly.type
_entity_poly.pdbx_seq_one_letter_code
_entity_poly.pdbx_strand_id
1 'polypeptide(L)'
;MTIHEKYTFWSTASFSGPASSAFIINDKAFEGPRGIALNQDETAAYIINQYSGELSLVDLDPTSPSFGGVRVIKEEIYVLTDIAISQDGSIAFLSREAGPRDPPQGQNVITRLHLETGQVVTVVDQFNRPTNFVLSQDEKIGYIVDLEQGGFYQLNLGTSVVTPIATGMVEPFAVTLSEAEHFAYIVTESPKAGEYPPGDLLRISLYSGDVTSLAEGALLGPTSITLAAEGRLAFITEYGHEGKCDGNLSVINIDPSAADFGSKLVLVPGLCGPHDVELNQEETLAYFVEVEGSRLSVVRINIEEILTPSTQD
;
A
#
# COMPACT_ATOMS: atom_id res chain seq x y z
N MET A 1 -28.79 5.16 -12.30
CA MET A 1 -27.54 5.92 -12.19
C MET A 1 -26.40 4.96 -12.43
N THR A 2 -25.62 5.15 -13.50
CA THR A 2 -24.41 4.38 -13.80
C THR A 2 -23.35 4.66 -12.73
N ILE A 3 -22.30 3.82 -12.67
CA ILE A 3 -21.18 4.06 -11.74
C ILE A 3 -20.48 5.40 -12.03
N HIS A 4 -20.30 5.74 -13.31
CA HIS A 4 -19.78 7.02 -13.75
C HIS A 4 -20.65 8.20 -13.27
N GLU A 5 -21.98 8.14 -13.42
CA GLU A 5 -22.86 9.21 -12.93
C GLU A 5 -22.78 9.38 -11.39
N LYS A 6 -22.64 8.28 -10.64
CA LYS A 6 -22.42 8.31 -9.19
C LYS A 6 -21.10 8.96 -8.84
N TYR A 7 -20.03 8.64 -9.58
CA TYR A 7 -18.70 9.22 -9.36
C TYR A 7 -18.70 10.71 -9.63
N THR A 8 -19.30 11.17 -10.74
CA THR A 8 -19.43 12.59 -11.06
C THR A 8 -20.18 13.35 -9.98
N PHE A 9 -21.27 12.77 -9.45
CA PHE A 9 -21.98 13.37 -8.31
C PHE A 9 -21.09 13.44 -7.05
N TRP A 10 -20.43 12.33 -6.71
CA TRP A 10 -19.59 12.25 -5.52
C TRP A 10 -18.39 13.20 -5.58
N SER A 11 -17.66 13.22 -6.69
CA SER A 11 -16.44 14.02 -6.89
C SER A 11 -16.71 15.53 -6.84
N THR A 12 -17.91 15.96 -7.24
CA THR A 12 -18.32 17.38 -7.24
C THR A 12 -19.09 17.82 -5.99
N ALA A 13 -19.55 16.88 -5.16
CA ALA A 13 -20.28 17.21 -3.93
C ALA A 13 -19.34 17.86 -2.90
N SER A 14 -19.74 18.98 -2.28
CA SER A 14 -18.97 19.56 -1.19
C SER A 14 -18.85 18.59 -0.01
N PHE A 15 -17.70 18.54 0.64
CA PHE A 15 -17.52 17.91 1.94
C PHE A 15 -16.73 18.85 2.87
N SER A 16 -16.79 18.57 4.16
CA SER A 16 -16.04 19.27 5.21
C SER A 16 -15.31 18.24 6.05
N GLY A 17 -14.18 18.62 6.63
CA GLY A 17 -13.34 17.70 7.38
C GLY A 17 -12.18 17.19 6.54
N PRO A 18 -11.27 16.42 7.17
CA PRO A 18 -10.04 15.98 6.54
C PRO A 18 -10.25 14.94 5.42
N ALA A 19 -11.40 14.26 5.39
CA ALA A 19 -11.77 13.34 4.31
C ALA A 19 -13.28 13.29 4.03
N SER A 20 -13.65 12.96 2.79
CA SER A 20 -15.03 12.68 2.40
C SER A 20 -15.46 11.25 2.74
N SER A 21 -16.75 10.94 2.63
CA SER A 21 -17.21 9.55 2.56
C SER A 21 -16.58 8.84 1.34
N ALA A 22 -16.29 7.55 1.47
CA ALA A 22 -15.70 6.77 0.38
C ALA A 22 -16.66 6.58 -0.80
N PHE A 23 -16.11 6.67 -2.02
CA PHE A 23 -16.69 6.10 -3.22
C PHE A 23 -16.15 4.68 -3.40
N ILE A 24 -17.03 3.74 -3.74
CA ILE A 24 -16.73 2.31 -3.69
C ILE A 24 -16.88 1.71 -5.09
N ILE A 25 -15.84 1.02 -5.54
CA ILE A 25 -15.84 0.15 -6.71
C ILE A 25 -15.80 -1.29 -6.19
N ASN A 26 -16.87 -2.04 -6.44
CA ASN A 26 -16.99 -3.46 -6.11
C ASN A 26 -17.07 -4.27 -7.40
N ASP A 27 -16.31 -5.35 -7.47
CA ASP A 27 -16.43 -6.35 -8.53
C ASP A 27 -16.15 -7.74 -7.95
N LYS A 28 -16.70 -8.77 -8.58
CA LYS A 28 -16.46 -10.17 -8.20
C LYS A 28 -15.00 -10.60 -8.38
N ALA A 29 -14.23 -9.88 -9.20
CA ALA A 29 -12.81 -10.13 -9.39
C ALA A 29 -11.96 -9.76 -8.15
N PHE A 30 -12.50 -8.98 -7.21
CA PHE A 30 -11.81 -8.60 -5.99
C PHE A 30 -11.88 -9.70 -4.91
N GLU A 31 -11.20 -10.82 -5.17
CA GLU A 31 -11.03 -11.90 -4.21
C GLU A 31 -9.78 -11.67 -3.35
N GLY A 32 -9.98 -10.99 -2.21
CA GLY A 32 -8.91 -10.59 -1.30
C GLY A 32 -7.96 -9.55 -1.92
N PRO A 33 -8.47 -8.37 -2.34
CA PRO A 33 -7.63 -7.34 -2.92
C PRO A 33 -6.64 -6.85 -1.86
N ARG A 34 -5.34 -6.95 -2.14
CA ARG A 34 -4.28 -6.76 -1.14
C ARG A 34 -3.37 -5.57 -1.42
N GLY A 35 -2.99 -5.36 -2.67
CA GLY A 35 -2.09 -4.30 -3.12
C GLY A 35 -2.70 -3.56 -4.30
N ILE A 36 -2.39 -2.28 -4.40
CA ILE A 36 -2.81 -1.36 -5.45
C ILE A 36 -1.58 -0.65 -6.00
N ALA A 37 -1.54 -0.48 -7.32
CA ALA A 37 -0.64 0.47 -7.95
C ALA A 37 -1.37 1.27 -9.03
N LEU A 38 -1.23 2.58 -9.02
CA LEU A 38 -1.73 3.49 -10.04
C LEU A 38 -0.75 3.56 -11.22
N ASN A 39 -1.27 3.74 -12.44
CA ASN A 39 -0.43 4.12 -13.57
C ASN A 39 -0.03 5.61 -13.47
N GLN A 40 1.00 6.00 -14.23
CA GLN A 40 1.53 7.37 -14.23
C GLN A 40 0.47 8.45 -14.55
N ASP A 41 -0.50 8.13 -15.41
CA ASP A 41 -1.59 9.04 -15.80
C ASP A 41 -2.78 9.00 -14.82
N GLU A 42 -2.75 8.14 -13.80
CA GLU A 42 -3.80 7.98 -12.76
C GLU A 42 -5.19 7.62 -13.32
N THR A 43 -5.19 7.02 -14.50
CA THR A 43 -6.37 6.56 -15.24
C THR A 43 -6.65 5.08 -15.08
N ALA A 44 -5.76 4.34 -14.41
CA ALA A 44 -5.94 2.94 -14.12
C ALA A 44 -5.30 2.53 -12.79
N ALA A 45 -5.91 1.55 -12.12
CA ALA A 45 -5.34 0.88 -10.96
C ALA A 45 -5.12 -0.61 -11.22
N TYR A 46 -3.95 -1.11 -10.83
CA TYR A 46 -3.57 -2.52 -10.83
C TYR A 46 -3.78 -3.08 -9.43
N ILE A 47 -4.66 -4.08 -9.30
CA ILE A 47 -5.05 -4.65 -8.00
C ILE A 47 -4.64 -6.11 -7.95
N ILE A 48 -3.78 -6.47 -7.00
CA ILE A 48 -3.48 -7.88 -6.72
C ILE A 48 -4.59 -8.49 -5.86
N ASN A 49 -5.07 -9.66 -6.25
CA ASN A 49 -6.13 -10.39 -5.57
C ASN A 49 -5.50 -11.65 -4.98
N GLN A 50 -5.19 -11.62 -3.68
CA GLN A 50 -4.39 -12.64 -3.02
C GLN A 50 -5.08 -14.01 -3.06
N TYR A 51 -6.40 -14.06 -2.85
CA TYR A 51 -7.13 -15.31 -2.70
C TYR A 51 -7.33 -16.01 -4.05
N SER A 52 -7.57 -15.27 -5.14
CA SER A 52 -7.63 -15.83 -6.49
C SER A 52 -6.24 -16.00 -7.13
N GLY A 53 -5.24 -15.25 -6.68
CA GLY A 53 -3.89 -15.25 -7.28
C GLY A 53 -3.86 -14.52 -8.63
N GLU A 54 -4.70 -13.50 -8.78
CA GLU A 54 -4.93 -12.77 -10.02
C GLU A 54 -4.55 -11.29 -9.91
N LEU A 55 -4.17 -10.69 -11.04
CA LEU A 55 -3.99 -9.25 -11.20
C LEU A 55 -5.17 -8.68 -11.98
N SER A 56 -5.87 -7.72 -11.38
CA SER A 56 -6.99 -7.00 -11.99
C SER A 56 -6.57 -5.58 -12.38
N LEU A 57 -7.14 -5.08 -13.48
CA LEU A 57 -7.04 -3.70 -13.94
C LEU A 57 -8.39 -3.02 -13.76
N VAL A 58 -8.39 -1.87 -13.11
CA VAL A 58 -9.57 -1.01 -12.92
C VAL A 58 -9.42 0.23 -13.79
N ASP A 59 -10.45 0.54 -14.56
CA ASP A 59 -10.53 1.79 -15.31
C ASP A 59 -10.92 2.95 -14.36
N LEU A 60 -10.01 3.89 -14.15
CA LEU A 60 -10.21 5.07 -13.31
C LEU A 60 -10.35 6.36 -14.12
N ASP A 61 -10.30 6.31 -15.45
CA ASP A 61 -10.47 7.51 -16.28
C ASP A 61 -11.92 8.00 -16.17
N PRO A 62 -12.16 9.17 -15.55
CA PRO A 62 -13.52 9.66 -15.38
C PRO A 62 -14.19 9.98 -16.72
N THR A 63 -13.45 10.14 -17.81
CA THR A 63 -14.01 10.36 -19.15
C THR A 63 -14.35 9.06 -19.88
N SER A 64 -13.87 7.92 -19.37
CA SER A 64 -14.10 6.62 -19.99
C SER A 64 -15.55 6.14 -19.81
N PRO A 65 -16.19 5.60 -20.87
CA PRO A 65 -17.50 4.97 -20.75
C PRO A 65 -17.48 3.69 -19.89
N SER A 66 -16.29 3.13 -19.62
CA SER A 66 -16.09 1.96 -18.76
C SER A 66 -15.51 2.30 -17.39
N PHE A 67 -15.55 3.57 -16.96
CA PHE A 67 -15.12 3.97 -15.62
C PHE A 67 -15.64 3.01 -14.53
N GLY A 68 -14.75 2.59 -13.64
CA GLY A 68 -14.99 1.59 -12.59
C GLY A 68 -15.12 0.15 -13.09
N GLY A 69 -14.90 -0.09 -14.38
CA GLY A 69 -14.86 -1.43 -14.96
C GLY A 69 -13.61 -2.17 -14.53
N VAL A 70 -13.77 -3.44 -14.15
CA VAL A 70 -12.68 -4.31 -13.68
C VAL A 70 -12.44 -5.43 -14.67
N ARG A 71 -11.17 -5.70 -14.99
CA ARG A 71 -10.75 -6.81 -15.85
C ARG A 71 -9.58 -7.56 -15.21
N VAL A 72 -9.69 -8.87 -15.06
CA VAL A 72 -8.53 -9.72 -14.77
C VAL A 72 -7.60 -9.71 -15.98
N ILE A 73 -6.36 -9.25 -15.78
CA ILE A 73 -5.33 -9.14 -16.83
C ILE A 73 -4.27 -10.22 -16.73
N LYS A 74 -4.15 -10.88 -15.57
CA LYS A 74 -3.27 -12.02 -15.40
C LYS A 74 -3.77 -12.95 -14.29
N GLU A 75 -3.78 -14.24 -14.60
CA GLU A 75 -4.15 -15.34 -13.69
C GLU A 75 -2.90 -16.14 -13.27
N GLU A 76 -3.08 -17.02 -12.28
CA GLU A 76 -2.08 -18.00 -11.83
C GLU A 76 -0.75 -17.40 -11.36
N ILE A 77 -0.77 -16.20 -10.76
CA ILE A 77 0.41 -15.59 -10.15
C ILE A 77 0.57 -15.98 -8.67
N TYR A 78 -0.45 -16.59 -8.06
CA TYR A 78 -0.49 -17.23 -6.73
C TYR A 78 0.22 -16.50 -5.57
N VAL A 79 -0.58 -16.16 -4.56
CA VAL A 79 -0.18 -15.59 -3.25
C VAL A 79 0.67 -14.32 -3.37
N LEU A 80 0.07 -13.31 -3.98
CA LEU A 80 0.63 -11.97 -4.14
C LEU A 80 0.54 -11.21 -2.81
N THR A 81 1.61 -10.50 -2.46
CA THR A 81 1.66 -9.69 -1.23
C THR A 81 1.65 -8.20 -1.53
N ASP A 82 2.32 -7.77 -2.60
CA ASP A 82 2.41 -6.37 -3.01
C ASP A 82 2.74 -6.21 -4.51
N ILE A 83 2.58 -5.00 -5.04
CA ILE A 83 2.84 -4.64 -6.43
C ILE A 83 3.49 -3.25 -6.55
N ALA A 84 4.50 -3.14 -7.42
CA ALA A 84 5.00 -1.86 -7.92
C ALA A 84 5.01 -1.85 -9.45
N ILE A 85 4.62 -0.74 -10.07
CA ILE A 85 4.59 -0.58 -11.53
C ILE A 85 5.76 0.30 -11.98
N SER A 86 6.41 -0.08 -13.07
CA SER A 86 7.41 0.76 -13.70
C SER A 86 6.80 2.05 -14.25
N GLN A 87 7.56 3.15 -14.25
CA GLN A 87 7.13 4.46 -14.75
C GLN A 87 6.57 4.39 -16.17
N ASP A 88 7.16 3.56 -17.04
CA ASP A 88 6.67 3.36 -18.41
C ASP A 88 5.42 2.46 -18.52
N GLY A 89 4.91 1.92 -17.41
CA GLY A 89 3.74 1.05 -17.33
C GLY A 89 3.92 -0.33 -17.96
N SER A 90 5.14 -0.76 -18.29
CA SER A 90 5.40 -2.01 -19.01
C SER A 90 5.65 -3.22 -18.11
N ILE A 91 6.13 -2.99 -16.88
CA ILE A 91 6.53 -4.05 -15.94
C ILE A 91 5.84 -3.83 -14.59
N ALA A 92 5.26 -4.92 -14.06
CA ALA A 92 4.87 -5.01 -12.65
C ALA A 92 5.89 -5.85 -11.89
N PHE A 93 6.45 -5.31 -10.80
CA PHE A 93 7.21 -6.07 -9.81
C PHE A 93 6.26 -6.54 -8.72
N LEU A 94 6.34 -7.83 -8.38
CA LEU A 94 5.41 -8.47 -7.47
C LEU A 94 6.21 -9.21 -6.39
N SER A 95 5.92 -8.93 -5.12
CA SER A 95 6.33 -9.80 -4.03
C SER A 95 5.30 -10.92 -3.87
N ARG A 96 5.83 -12.13 -3.65
CA ARG A 96 5.04 -13.37 -3.55
C ARG A 96 5.48 -14.14 -2.34
N GLU A 97 4.54 -14.81 -1.70
CA GLU A 97 4.80 -15.70 -0.59
C GLU A 97 4.43 -17.15 -0.93
N ALA A 98 4.96 -18.11 -0.17
CA ALA A 98 4.63 -19.53 -0.34
C ALA A 98 3.14 -19.82 -0.09
N GLY A 99 2.54 -19.04 0.82
CA GLY A 99 1.19 -19.23 1.33
C GLY A 99 1.10 -20.37 2.35
N PRO A 100 -0.03 -20.50 3.06
CA PRO A 100 -0.18 -21.41 4.19
C PRO A 100 -0.56 -22.87 3.82
N ARG A 101 -0.69 -23.20 2.52
CA ARG A 101 -1.09 -24.55 2.06
C ARG A 101 0.08 -25.53 2.15
N ASP A 102 -0.22 -26.83 2.28
CA ASP A 102 0.77 -27.93 2.26
C ASP A 102 0.46 -28.94 1.12
N PRO A 103 1.30 -29.07 0.07
CA PRO A 103 2.49 -28.24 -0.17
C PRO A 103 2.10 -26.79 -0.52
N PRO A 104 3.00 -25.81 -0.31
CA PRO A 104 2.74 -24.42 -0.68
C PRO A 104 2.52 -24.29 -2.18
N GLN A 105 1.58 -23.42 -2.57
CA GLN A 105 1.27 -23.16 -3.99
C GLN A 105 2.04 -21.96 -4.54
N GLY A 106 2.51 -21.06 -3.66
CA GLY A 106 3.37 -19.94 -4.03
C GLY A 106 4.85 -20.20 -3.73
N GLN A 107 5.66 -19.15 -3.85
CA GLN A 107 7.08 -19.14 -3.50
C GLN A 107 7.44 -17.79 -2.89
N ASN A 108 8.39 -17.75 -1.96
CA ASN A 108 8.91 -16.52 -1.37
C ASN A 108 9.89 -15.85 -2.34
N VAL A 109 9.36 -15.06 -3.27
CA VAL A 109 10.12 -14.50 -4.39
C VAL A 109 9.70 -13.08 -4.72
N ILE A 110 10.61 -12.34 -5.36
CA ILE A 110 10.25 -11.17 -6.16
C ILE A 110 10.20 -11.61 -7.62
N THR A 111 9.11 -11.29 -8.31
CA THR A 111 8.94 -11.55 -9.73
C THR A 111 8.73 -10.25 -10.49
N ARG A 112 9.07 -10.26 -11.78
CA ARG A 112 8.64 -9.24 -12.72
C ARG A 112 7.64 -9.84 -13.71
N LEU A 113 6.56 -9.13 -13.96
CA LEU A 113 5.54 -9.44 -14.94
C LEU A 113 5.60 -8.39 -16.05
N HIS A 114 5.84 -8.83 -17.28
CA HIS A 114 5.69 -7.99 -18.46
C HIS A 114 4.20 -7.87 -18.79
N LEU A 115 3.63 -6.66 -18.63
CA LEU A 115 2.18 -6.45 -18.69
C LEU A 115 1.58 -6.67 -20.08
N GLU A 116 2.35 -6.40 -21.14
CA GLU A 116 1.90 -6.63 -22.52
C GLU A 116 1.88 -8.13 -22.88
N THR A 117 2.92 -8.86 -22.51
CA THR A 117 3.11 -10.26 -22.94
C THR A 117 2.58 -11.28 -21.93
N GLY A 118 2.31 -10.86 -20.70
CA GLY A 118 1.94 -11.73 -19.59
C GLY A 118 3.08 -12.61 -19.08
N GLN A 119 4.33 -12.37 -19.52
CA GLN A 119 5.50 -13.15 -19.12
C GLN A 119 5.89 -12.85 -17.68
N VAL A 120 5.98 -13.89 -16.83
CA VAL A 120 6.43 -13.79 -15.44
C VAL A 120 7.82 -14.39 -15.30
N VAL A 121 8.72 -13.66 -14.63
CA VAL A 121 10.11 -14.10 -14.39
C VAL A 121 10.47 -13.83 -12.93
N THR A 122 11.01 -14.85 -12.25
CA THR A 122 11.61 -14.67 -10.92
C THR A 122 12.87 -13.83 -11.02
N VAL A 123 12.92 -12.75 -10.25
CA VAL A 123 14.09 -11.87 -10.13
C VAL A 123 15.03 -12.38 -9.05
N VAL A 124 14.47 -12.77 -7.90
CA VAL A 124 15.21 -13.30 -6.74
C VAL A 124 14.31 -14.13 -5.83
N ASP A 125 14.89 -15.09 -5.12
CA ASP A 125 14.25 -16.08 -4.23
C ASP A 125 14.95 -16.21 -2.86
N GLN A 126 15.69 -15.17 -2.45
CA GLN A 126 16.52 -15.16 -1.24
C GLN A 126 15.76 -14.75 0.04
N PHE A 127 14.45 -14.49 -0.06
CA PHE A 127 13.61 -13.99 1.03
C PHE A 127 12.82 -15.10 1.72
N ASN A 128 12.52 -14.94 3.01
CA ASN A 128 11.68 -15.87 3.76
C ASN A 128 10.20 -15.50 3.69
N ARG A 129 9.85 -14.21 3.72
CA ARG A 129 8.48 -13.74 3.47
C ARG A 129 8.48 -12.28 3.02
N PRO A 130 8.66 -12.00 1.72
CA PRO A 130 8.64 -10.63 1.22
C PRO A 130 7.21 -10.08 1.24
N THR A 131 6.98 -9.02 2.01
CA THR A 131 5.64 -8.47 2.25
C THR A 131 5.33 -7.22 1.44
N ASN A 132 6.35 -6.45 1.08
CA ASN A 132 6.20 -5.18 0.37
C ASN A 132 7.45 -4.89 -0.48
N PHE A 133 7.26 -4.18 -1.59
CA PHE A 133 8.28 -3.87 -2.58
C PHE A 133 8.08 -2.46 -3.15
N VAL A 134 9.09 -1.59 -3.03
CA VAL A 134 9.07 -0.24 -3.60
C VAL A 134 10.24 -0.02 -4.55
N LEU A 135 10.00 0.62 -5.69
CA LEU A 135 11.05 0.97 -6.66
C LEU A 135 11.76 2.26 -6.28
N SER A 136 13.07 2.33 -6.58
CA SER A 136 13.75 3.62 -6.64
C SER A 136 13.24 4.47 -7.81
N GLN A 137 13.40 5.80 -7.71
CA GLN A 137 13.03 6.74 -8.77
C GLN A 137 13.71 6.47 -10.11
N ASP A 138 14.92 5.91 -10.09
CA ASP A 138 15.67 5.54 -11.28
C ASP A 138 15.44 4.08 -11.74
N GLU A 139 14.57 3.36 -11.02
CA GLU A 139 14.14 1.97 -11.26
C GLU A 139 15.28 0.95 -11.34
N LYS A 140 16.44 1.26 -10.74
CA LYS A 140 17.58 0.32 -10.68
C LYS A 140 17.60 -0.50 -9.41
N ILE A 141 16.96 0.01 -8.35
CA ILE A 141 16.90 -0.62 -7.03
C ILE A 141 15.44 -0.91 -6.68
N GLY A 142 15.18 -2.11 -6.18
CA GLY A 142 13.96 -2.41 -5.43
C GLY A 142 14.27 -2.45 -3.94
N TYR A 143 13.38 -1.92 -3.12
CA TYR A 143 13.46 -1.95 -1.67
C TYR A 143 12.42 -2.92 -1.13
N ILE A 144 12.84 -3.87 -0.29
CA ILE A 144 12.01 -5.01 0.12
C ILE A 144 11.98 -5.12 1.63
N VAL A 145 10.79 -5.33 2.16
CA VAL A 145 10.59 -5.76 3.54
C VAL A 145 10.41 -7.28 3.56
N ASP A 146 11.21 -7.95 4.39
CA ASP A 146 11.06 -9.37 4.67
C ASP A 146 10.61 -9.57 6.11
N LEU A 147 9.35 -9.99 6.25
CA LEU A 147 8.68 -10.12 7.53
C LEU A 147 9.25 -11.27 8.38
N GLU A 148 9.63 -12.38 7.77
CA GLU A 148 10.19 -13.53 8.50
C GLU A 148 11.68 -13.40 8.77
N GLN A 149 12.43 -12.70 7.91
CA GLN A 149 13.83 -12.35 8.20
C GLN A 149 13.96 -11.14 9.13
N GLY A 150 12.87 -10.39 9.36
CA GLY A 150 12.87 -9.20 10.22
C GLY A 150 13.77 -8.09 9.69
N GLY A 151 13.75 -7.85 8.38
CA GLY A 151 14.72 -6.96 7.74
C GLY A 151 14.19 -6.16 6.56
N PHE A 152 14.95 -5.11 6.25
CA PHE A 152 14.77 -4.21 5.12
C PHE A 152 16.00 -4.28 4.23
N TYR A 153 15.78 -4.51 2.94
CA TYR A 153 16.82 -4.87 1.98
C TYR A 153 16.71 -4.02 0.71
N GLN A 154 17.85 -3.77 0.07
CA GLN A 154 17.88 -3.32 -1.32
C GLN A 154 18.21 -4.48 -2.25
N LEU A 155 17.56 -4.51 -3.40
CA LEU A 155 17.77 -5.43 -4.51
C LEU A 155 18.23 -4.62 -5.73
N ASN A 156 19.43 -4.91 -6.22
CA ASN A 156 19.86 -4.38 -7.50
C ASN A 156 19.18 -5.15 -8.63
N LEU A 157 18.29 -4.50 -9.37
CA LEU A 157 17.43 -5.15 -10.37
C LEU A 157 18.18 -5.62 -11.63
N GLY A 158 19.37 -5.05 -11.89
CA GLY A 158 20.23 -5.46 -13.00
C GLY A 158 21.10 -6.68 -12.71
N THR A 159 21.39 -6.96 -11.43
CA THR A 159 22.33 -8.01 -11.00
C THR A 159 21.71 -9.06 -10.07
N SER A 160 20.49 -8.83 -9.61
CA SER A 160 19.79 -9.63 -8.58
C SER A 160 20.55 -9.74 -7.25
N VAL A 161 21.46 -8.81 -6.96
CA VAL A 161 22.19 -8.75 -5.68
C VAL A 161 21.29 -8.13 -4.63
N VAL A 162 21.06 -8.86 -3.53
CA VAL A 162 20.33 -8.39 -2.34
C VAL A 162 21.33 -7.97 -1.27
N THR A 163 21.12 -6.79 -0.68
CA THR A 163 21.96 -6.27 0.40
C THR A 163 21.08 -5.78 1.56
N PRO A 164 21.33 -6.19 2.81
CA PRO A 164 20.59 -5.66 3.96
C PRO A 164 20.91 -4.18 4.17
N ILE A 165 19.87 -3.40 4.49
CA ILE A 165 19.98 -2.02 4.97
C ILE A 165 19.83 -2.00 6.48
N ALA A 166 18.76 -2.62 7.00
CA ALA A 166 18.49 -2.74 8.43
C ALA A 166 17.91 -4.13 8.74
N THR A 167 18.30 -4.72 9.86
CA THR A 167 17.85 -6.07 10.29
C THR A 167 17.55 -6.10 11.78
N GLY A 168 16.85 -7.14 12.23
CA GLY A 168 16.47 -7.31 13.63
C GLY A 168 15.22 -6.52 14.02
N MET A 169 14.43 -6.07 13.04
CA MET A 169 13.13 -5.45 13.29
C MET A 169 12.11 -6.53 13.69
N VAL A 170 11.20 -6.16 14.58
CA VAL A 170 10.08 -7.01 14.97
C VAL A 170 8.97 -6.83 13.96
N GLU A 171 8.58 -7.93 13.29
CA GLU A 171 7.46 -8.01 12.34
C GLU A 171 7.34 -6.80 11.37
N PRO A 172 8.38 -6.42 10.60
CA PRO A 172 8.27 -5.33 9.64
C PRO A 172 7.36 -5.74 8.47
N PHE A 173 6.51 -4.83 7.98
CA PHE A 173 5.50 -5.18 6.99
C PHE A 173 5.56 -4.38 5.69
N ALA A 174 5.31 -3.08 5.73
CA ALA A 174 5.28 -2.22 4.56
C ALA A 174 6.31 -1.11 4.65
N VAL A 175 6.81 -0.66 3.50
CA VAL A 175 7.77 0.44 3.38
C VAL A 175 7.31 1.48 2.37
N THR A 176 7.70 2.72 2.59
CA THR A 176 7.70 3.78 1.56
C THR A 176 8.98 4.61 1.67
N LEU A 177 9.30 5.39 0.64
CA LEU A 177 10.53 6.19 0.57
C LEU A 177 10.22 7.68 0.64
N SER A 178 11.12 8.44 1.26
CA SER A 178 11.14 9.90 1.07
C SER A 178 11.41 10.25 -0.40
N GLU A 179 10.88 11.38 -0.88
CA GLU A 179 11.14 11.86 -2.25
C GLU A 179 12.63 11.98 -2.59
N ALA A 180 13.47 12.40 -1.64
CA ALA A 180 14.92 12.47 -1.85
C ALA A 180 15.65 11.11 -1.73
N GLU A 181 14.93 10.03 -1.46
CA GLU A 181 15.47 8.67 -1.23
C GLU A 181 16.61 8.64 -0.18
N HIS A 182 16.50 9.46 0.86
CA HIS A 182 17.43 9.44 1.98
C HIS A 182 16.92 8.58 3.14
N PHE A 183 15.60 8.40 3.22
CA PHE A 183 14.94 7.66 4.27
C PHE A 183 13.90 6.70 3.70
N ALA A 184 13.79 5.54 4.33
CA ALA A 184 12.62 4.67 4.26
C ALA A 184 11.75 4.85 5.51
N TYR A 185 10.45 4.67 5.37
CA TYR A 185 9.49 4.64 6.47
C TYR A 185 8.82 3.29 6.49
N ILE A 186 8.88 2.59 7.62
CA ILE A 186 8.42 1.20 7.77
C ILE A 186 7.42 1.10 8.90
N VAL A 187 6.36 0.34 8.68
CA VAL A 187 5.40 -0.05 9.72
C VAL A 187 5.66 -1.47 10.21
N THR A 188 5.41 -1.73 11.49
CA THR A 188 5.67 -3.03 12.15
C THR A 188 4.41 -3.63 12.77
N GLU A 189 4.52 -4.88 13.28
CA GLU A 189 3.44 -5.65 13.93
C GLU A 189 2.20 -5.76 13.04
N SER A 190 2.39 -6.43 11.91
CA SER A 190 1.33 -6.76 10.95
C SER A 190 0.13 -7.46 11.60
N PRO A 191 -1.08 -7.37 11.00
CA PRO A 191 -2.25 -8.04 11.55
C PRO A 191 -2.06 -9.55 11.69
N LYS A 192 -2.61 -10.11 12.76
CA LYS A 192 -2.63 -11.55 13.04
C LYS A 192 -3.93 -11.95 13.73
N ALA A 193 -4.28 -13.23 13.65
CA ALA A 193 -5.46 -13.77 14.30
C ALA A 193 -5.48 -13.52 15.81
N GLY A 194 -6.58 -12.93 16.30
CA GLY A 194 -6.80 -12.64 17.72
C GLY A 194 -6.34 -11.24 18.13
N GLU A 195 -6.00 -11.08 19.41
CA GLU A 195 -5.44 -9.83 19.94
C GLU A 195 -3.93 -9.81 19.71
N TYR A 196 -3.40 -8.65 19.31
CA TYR A 196 -1.99 -8.49 19.02
C TYR A 196 -1.49 -7.10 19.41
N PRO A 197 -0.18 -6.93 19.69
CA PRO A 197 0.35 -5.65 20.12
C PRO A 197 0.22 -4.60 18.99
N PRO A 198 0.06 -3.32 19.35
CA PRO A 198 0.14 -2.26 18.36
C PRO A 198 1.58 -2.13 17.83
N GLY A 199 1.68 -1.78 16.55
CA GLY A 199 2.92 -1.55 15.83
C GLY A 199 3.39 -0.10 15.85
N ASP A 200 4.59 0.06 15.29
CA ASP A 200 5.32 1.31 15.25
C ASP A 200 5.36 1.89 13.83
N LEU A 201 5.63 3.19 13.74
CA LEU A 201 6.16 3.83 12.54
C LEU A 201 7.65 4.11 12.74
N LEU A 202 8.49 3.48 11.93
CA LEU A 202 9.94 3.61 11.92
C LEU A 202 10.40 4.48 10.74
N ARG A 203 11.49 5.22 10.94
CA ARG A 203 12.29 5.85 9.88
C ARG A 203 13.67 5.23 9.85
N ILE A 204 14.13 4.84 8.67
CA ILE A 204 15.42 4.20 8.44
C ILE A 204 16.24 5.05 7.48
N SER A 205 17.50 5.35 7.82
CA SER A 205 18.41 5.97 6.85
C SER A 205 18.82 4.94 5.79
N LEU A 206 18.64 5.28 4.51
CA LEU A 206 19.10 4.41 3.41
C LEU A 206 20.63 4.30 3.32
N TYR A 207 21.36 5.24 3.94
CA TYR A 207 22.82 5.27 3.92
C TYR A 207 23.47 4.48 5.04
N SER A 208 22.98 4.64 6.27
CA SER A 208 23.58 4.02 7.46
C SER A 208 22.82 2.80 7.97
N GLY A 209 21.55 2.64 7.60
CA GLY A 209 20.66 1.65 8.21
C GLY A 209 20.17 2.04 9.61
N ASP A 210 20.43 3.27 10.07
CA ASP A 210 20.00 3.73 11.40
C ASP A 210 18.48 3.78 11.47
N VAL A 211 17.91 3.11 12.47
CA VAL A 211 16.47 3.01 12.72
C VAL A 211 16.07 3.98 13.83
N THR A 212 15.06 4.81 13.58
CA THR A 212 14.45 5.73 14.55
C THR A 212 12.95 5.48 14.61
N SER A 213 12.38 5.29 15.81
CA SER A 213 10.92 5.25 15.97
C SER A 213 10.34 6.69 15.93
N LEU A 214 9.33 6.91 15.09
CA LEU A 214 8.60 8.17 14.98
C LEU A 214 7.29 8.14 15.77
N ALA A 215 6.66 6.96 15.87
CA ALA A 215 5.45 6.74 16.67
C ALA A 215 5.45 5.30 17.19
N GLU A 216 5.58 5.12 18.51
CA GLU A 216 5.66 3.81 19.16
C GLU A 216 4.28 3.33 19.62
N GLY A 217 3.92 2.09 19.30
CA GLY A 217 2.66 1.46 19.68
C GLY A 217 1.41 2.23 19.22
N ALA A 218 1.50 2.93 18.10
CA ALA A 218 0.45 3.82 17.62
C ALA A 218 -0.53 3.14 16.65
N LEU A 219 -0.13 2.03 16.03
CA LEU A 219 -0.83 1.43 14.88
C LEU A 219 -1.42 0.06 15.21
N LEU A 220 -2.66 -0.21 14.83
CA LEU A 220 -3.31 -1.52 15.01
C LEU A 220 -3.30 -2.30 13.69
N GLY A 221 -2.28 -3.13 13.53
CA GLY A 221 -2.12 -4.01 12.37
C GLY A 221 -1.90 -3.23 11.08
N PRO A 222 -0.88 -2.35 11.03
CA PRO A 222 -0.63 -1.56 9.84
C PRO A 222 -0.23 -2.46 8.66
N THR A 223 -0.78 -2.16 7.48
CA THR A 223 -0.68 -3.02 6.29
C THR A 223 -0.04 -2.32 5.09
N SER A 224 -0.11 -0.99 5.02
CA SER A 224 0.59 -0.18 4.03
C SER A 224 0.88 1.21 4.57
N ILE A 225 1.80 1.90 3.90
CA ILE A 225 2.19 3.27 4.19
C ILE A 225 2.50 4.00 2.89
N THR A 226 2.02 5.24 2.76
CA THR A 226 2.44 6.18 1.72
C THR A 226 2.63 7.58 2.30
N LEU A 227 3.46 8.41 1.67
CA LEU A 227 3.77 9.75 2.16
C LEU A 227 2.98 10.82 1.41
N ALA A 228 2.70 11.92 2.10
CA ALA A 228 2.10 13.11 1.50
C ALA A 228 2.75 14.39 2.03
N ALA A 229 2.37 15.52 1.44
CA ALA A 229 2.69 16.86 1.87
C ALA A 229 4.20 17.09 1.98
N GLU A 230 4.96 16.69 0.95
CA GLU A 230 6.43 16.73 0.91
C GLU A 230 7.08 15.85 2.00
N GLY A 231 6.44 14.72 2.33
CA GLY A 231 6.93 13.78 3.34
C GLY A 231 6.71 14.23 4.78
N ARG A 232 5.73 15.11 5.02
CA ARG A 232 5.33 15.55 6.37
C ARG A 232 4.20 14.71 6.95
N LEU A 233 3.47 13.98 6.12
CA LEU A 233 2.38 13.10 6.56
C LEU A 233 2.64 11.67 6.08
N ALA A 234 2.34 10.69 6.92
CA ALA A 234 2.32 9.27 6.57
C ALA A 234 0.88 8.75 6.63
N PHE A 235 0.32 8.37 5.49
CA PHE A 235 -0.98 7.73 5.35
C PHE A 235 -0.80 6.22 5.50
N ILE A 236 -1.56 5.61 6.40
CA ILE A 236 -1.37 4.23 6.84
C ILE A 236 -2.71 3.52 6.89
N THR A 237 -2.82 2.39 6.21
CA THR A 237 -3.93 1.45 6.41
C THR A 237 -3.66 0.60 7.64
N GLU A 238 -4.64 0.53 8.54
CA GLU A 238 -4.64 -0.29 9.75
C GLU A 238 -5.72 -1.34 9.60
N TYR A 239 -5.35 -2.61 9.49
CA TYR A 239 -6.27 -3.70 9.20
C TYR A 239 -7.37 -3.85 10.28
N GLY A 240 -7.05 -3.56 11.54
CA GLY A 240 -7.91 -3.90 12.67
C GLY A 240 -7.90 -5.41 12.92
N HIS A 241 -8.99 -5.97 13.44
CA HIS A 241 -9.02 -7.41 13.74
C HIS A 241 -9.51 -8.22 12.55
N GLU A 242 -8.86 -9.36 12.30
CA GLU A 242 -9.34 -10.38 11.35
C GLU A 242 -10.81 -10.75 11.62
N GLY A 243 -11.61 -10.69 10.55
CA GLY A 243 -13.04 -10.94 10.51
C GLY A 243 -13.92 -9.76 10.97
N LYS A 244 -13.36 -8.56 11.14
CA LYS A 244 -14.10 -7.37 11.59
C LYS A 244 -13.88 -6.16 10.68
N CYS A 245 -14.87 -5.28 10.66
CA CYS A 245 -14.77 -3.96 10.03
C CYS A 245 -14.46 -2.87 11.05
N ASP A 246 -13.34 -3.03 11.78
CA ASP A 246 -12.82 -2.05 12.74
C ASP A 246 -11.45 -1.49 12.33
N GLY A 247 -11.03 -1.74 11.09
CA GLY A 247 -9.83 -1.16 10.49
C GLY A 247 -10.00 0.33 10.16
N ASN A 248 -8.88 1.00 9.87
CA ASN A 248 -8.83 2.43 9.63
C ASN A 248 -7.91 2.79 8.46
N LEU A 249 -8.17 3.93 7.81
CA LEU A 249 -7.13 4.73 7.19
C LEU A 249 -6.75 5.82 8.18
N SER A 250 -5.48 5.89 8.54
CA SER A 250 -4.94 6.84 9.52
C SER A 250 -3.83 7.67 8.91
N VAL A 251 -3.54 8.80 9.54
CA VAL A 251 -2.43 9.68 9.18
C VAL A 251 -1.59 9.95 10.43
N ILE A 252 -0.27 9.88 10.28
CA ILE A 252 0.69 10.32 11.30
C ILE A 252 1.42 11.56 10.79
N ASN A 253 1.48 12.60 11.61
CA ASN A 253 2.33 13.75 11.32
C ASN A 253 3.79 13.39 11.61
N ILE A 254 4.63 13.41 10.58
CA ILE A 254 6.06 13.08 10.63
C ILE A 254 6.95 14.30 10.40
N ASP A 255 6.38 15.52 10.37
CA ASP A 255 7.15 16.76 10.38
C ASP A 255 7.78 16.98 11.77
N PRO A 256 9.12 16.89 11.90
CA PRO A 256 9.78 17.04 13.20
C PRO A 256 9.65 18.43 13.82
N SER A 257 9.17 19.42 13.05
CA SER A 257 8.89 20.78 13.53
C SER A 257 7.46 20.98 14.00
N ALA A 258 6.55 20.05 13.71
CA ALA A 258 5.15 20.14 14.09
C ALA A 258 4.93 19.83 15.57
N ALA A 259 3.95 20.50 16.18
CA ALA A 259 3.64 20.32 17.60
C ALA A 259 3.01 18.95 17.91
N ASP A 260 2.37 18.35 16.90
CA ASP A 260 1.73 17.05 16.93
C ASP A 260 2.58 15.96 16.25
N PHE A 261 3.90 16.19 16.07
CA PHE A 261 4.82 15.16 15.56
C PHE A 261 4.65 13.81 16.27
N GLY A 262 4.53 12.74 15.49
CA GLY A 262 4.27 11.37 15.95
C GLY A 262 2.82 11.09 16.35
N SER A 263 1.92 12.09 16.30
CA SER A 263 0.51 11.91 16.66
C SER A 263 -0.28 11.29 15.51
N LYS A 264 -1.19 10.39 15.86
CA LYS A 264 -2.10 9.72 14.91
C LYS A 264 -3.45 10.42 14.84
N LEU A 265 -3.92 10.66 13.61
CA LEU A 265 -5.29 11.02 13.27
C LEU A 265 -5.94 9.83 12.54
N VAL A 266 -7.09 9.36 13.03
CA VAL A 266 -7.92 8.39 12.28
C VAL A 266 -8.72 9.16 11.24
N LEU A 267 -8.40 8.95 9.95
CA LEU A 267 -8.99 9.68 8.84
C LEU A 267 -10.30 9.05 8.37
N VAL A 268 -10.32 7.72 8.22
CA VAL A 268 -11.50 6.95 7.80
C VAL A 268 -11.63 5.73 8.71
N PRO A 269 -12.59 5.70 9.63
CA PRO A 269 -12.79 4.55 10.51
C PRO A 269 -13.73 3.49 9.93
N GLY A 270 -13.69 2.28 10.48
CA GLY A 270 -14.68 1.23 10.20
C GLY A 270 -14.51 0.53 8.84
N LEU A 271 -13.28 0.45 8.37
CA LEU A 271 -12.89 -0.25 7.16
C LEU A 271 -12.82 -1.77 7.42
N CYS A 272 -13.14 -2.56 6.41
CA CYS A 272 -13.18 -4.02 6.45
C CYS A 272 -11.86 -4.61 5.92
N GLY A 273 -10.86 -4.69 6.79
CA GLY A 273 -9.52 -5.17 6.46
C GLY A 273 -8.83 -4.32 5.38
N PRO A 274 -8.67 -2.99 5.58
CA PRO A 274 -7.91 -2.16 4.66
C PRO A 274 -6.46 -2.68 4.58
N HIS A 275 -5.91 -2.77 3.37
CA HIS A 275 -4.57 -3.34 3.19
C HIS A 275 -3.60 -2.36 2.56
N ASP A 276 -3.87 -1.87 1.37
CA ASP A 276 -2.94 -0.97 0.68
C ASP A 276 -3.57 0.38 0.36
N VAL A 277 -2.75 1.42 0.29
CA VAL A 277 -3.15 2.81 0.05
C VAL A 277 -2.17 3.53 -0.85
N GLU A 278 -2.71 4.20 -1.87
CA GLU A 278 -1.97 5.11 -2.73
C GLU A 278 -2.70 6.46 -2.84
N LEU A 279 -1.92 7.52 -2.97
CA LEU A 279 -2.43 8.86 -3.23
C LEU A 279 -2.26 9.18 -4.71
N ASN A 280 -3.16 10.01 -5.23
CA ASN A 280 -2.87 10.65 -6.51
C ASN A 280 -1.79 11.75 -6.34
N GLN A 281 -1.19 12.17 -7.45
CA GLN A 281 -0.11 13.15 -7.53
C GLN A 281 -0.50 14.51 -6.96
N GLU A 282 -1.78 14.88 -7.07
CA GLU A 282 -2.30 16.12 -6.48
C GLU A 282 -2.56 16.01 -4.98
N GLU A 283 -2.42 14.82 -4.38
CA GLU A 283 -2.74 14.52 -2.97
C GLU A 283 -4.17 14.95 -2.59
N THR A 284 -5.12 14.79 -3.51
CA THR A 284 -6.54 15.09 -3.33
C THR A 284 -7.41 13.85 -3.20
N LEU A 285 -6.90 12.69 -3.60
CA LEU A 285 -7.55 11.39 -3.54
C LEU A 285 -6.63 10.37 -2.86
N ALA A 286 -7.21 9.58 -1.95
CA ALA A 286 -6.58 8.38 -1.42
C ALA A 286 -7.38 7.15 -1.88
N TYR A 287 -6.71 6.29 -2.65
CA TYR A 287 -7.22 5.00 -3.10
C TYR A 287 -6.73 3.93 -2.14
N PHE A 288 -7.61 3.03 -1.72
CA PHE A 288 -7.21 1.91 -0.89
C PHE A 288 -8.09 0.69 -1.13
N VAL A 289 -7.53 -0.48 -0.88
CA VAL A 289 -8.25 -1.75 -1.00
C VAL A 289 -8.63 -2.30 0.35
N GLU A 290 -9.77 -2.99 0.39
CA GLU A 290 -10.29 -3.65 1.59
C GLU A 290 -10.46 -5.15 1.29
N VAL A 291 -9.61 -5.95 1.94
CA VAL A 291 -9.50 -7.40 1.73
C VAL A 291 -10.83 -8.09 2.07
N GLU A 292 -11.40 -7.78 3.23
CA GLU A 292 -12.65 -8.39 3.68
C GLU A 292 -13.87 -7.74 3.05
N GLY A 293 -13.74 -6.48 2.62
CA GLY A 293 -14.75 -5.75 1.88
C GLY A 293 -14.86 -6.14 0.40
N SER A 294 -13.87 -6.88 -0.14
CA SER A 294 -13.76 -7.21 -1.58
C SER A 294 -13.95 -5.99 -2.49
N ARG A 295 -13.24 -4.90 -2.18
CA ARG A 295 -13.48 -3.60 -2.83
C ARG A 295 -12.25 -2.72 -2.96
N LEU A 296 -12.30 -1.86 -3.98
CA LEU A 296 -11.50 -0.65 -4.10
C LEU A 296 -12.33 0.53 -3.60
N SER A 297 -11.76 1.28 -2.68
CA SER A 297 -12.35 2.46 -2.07
C SER A 297 -11.51 3.69 -2.42
N VAL A 298 -12.17 4.83 -2.64
CA VAL A 298 -11.49 6.11 -2.82
C VAL A 298 -12.15 7.17 -1.97
N VAL A 299 -11.35 7.97 -1.26
CA VAL A 299 -11.80 9.15 -0.52
C VAL A 299 -11.15 10.39 -1.08
N ARG A 300 -11.86 11.52 -1.04
CA ARG A 300 -11.24 12.83 -1.19
C ARG A 300 -10.63 13.22 0.13
N ILE A 301 -9.43 13.79 0.08
CA ILE A 301 -8.68 14.22 1.26
C ILE A 301 -8.43 15.73 1.20
N ASN A 302 -8.32 16.37 2.36
CA ASN A 302 -7.95 17.76 2.51
C ASN A 302 -6.68 17.87 3.36
N ILE A 303 -5.52 17.96 2.70
CA ILE A 303 -4.20 18.04 3.35
C ILE A 303 -4.09 19.25 4.28
N GLU A 304 -4.69 20.39 3.93
CA GLU A 304 -4.65 21.59 4.77
C GLU A 304 -5.35 21.37 6.11
N GLU A 305 -6.53 20.73 6.09
CA GLU A 305 -7.28 20.38 7.30
C GLU A 305 -6.58 19.30 8.13
N ILE A 306 -5.82 18.39 7.50
CA ILE A 306 -5.02 17.38 8.20
C ILE A 306 -3.82 18.01 8.91
N LEU A 307 -3.11 18.94 8.25
CA LEU A 307 -1.95 19.64 8.82
C LEU A 307 -2.33 20.69 9.88
N THR A 308 -3.55 21.21 9.80
CA THR A 308 -4.08 22.17 10.75
C THR A 308 -5.43 21.69 11.27
N PRO A 309 -5.45 20.63 12.10
CA PRO A 309 -6.70 20.14 12.67
C PRO A 309 -7.36 21.31 13.39
N SER A 310 -8.50 21.76 12.88
CA SER A 310 -9.24 22.83 13.53
C SER A 310 -9.52 22.39 14.97
N THR A 311 -9.14 23.20 15.96
CA THR A 311 -9.54 23.00 17.35
C THR A 311 -11.06 23.12 17.41
N GLN A 312 -11.77 22.02 17.17
CA GLN A 312 -13.20 21.94 17.45
C GLN A 312 -13.33 21.43 18.89
N ASP A 313 -13.68 22.37 19.76
CA ASP A 313 -14.16 22.15 21.13
C ASP A 313 -15.47 21.32 21.15
#